data_AF-A0A2V7FRB7-F1
#
_entry.id   AF-A0A2V7FRB7-F1
#
_cell.length_a   1.000
_cell.length_b   1.000
_cell.length_c   1.000
_cell.angle_alpha   90.00
_cell.angle_beta   90.00
_cell.angle_gamma   90.00
#
_symmetry.space_group_name_H-M   'P 1'
#
loop_
_entity.id
_entity.type
_entity.pdbx_description
1 polymer ?
#
loop_
_entity_poly.entity_id
_entity_poly.type
_entity_poly.pdbx_seq_one_letter_code
_entity_poly.pdbx_strand_id
1 'polypeptide(L)'
;AMEEVLAAHPDVAECAVVGVADEIKGEVPVGFVVTKAGVTRGEAEIVRELVEKVRATIGPVAAFKTAAVVKRLPKTRSGKILRATMKKIAEGTEYTLPATIDDPAILTEITESLKTLGYPRRSP
;
A
#
# COMPACT_ATOMS: atom_id res chain seq x y z
N ALA A 1 0.94 -14.55 -1.93
CA ALA A 1 0.14 -14.39 -3.17
C ALA A 1 0.16 -12.96 -3.73
N MET A 2 -0.62 -11.99 -3.22
CA MET A 2 -0.71 -10.67 -3.89
C MET A 2 0.60 -9.87 -3.84
N GLU A 3 1.26 -9.79 -2.69
CA GLU A 3 2.57 -9.14 -2.55
C GLU A 3 3.63 -9.80 -3.45
N GLU A 4 3.60 -11.13 -3.65
CA GLU A 4 4.51 -11.82 -4.59
C GLU A 4 4.29 -11.35 -6.04
N VAL A 5 3.03 -11.15 -6.44
CA VAL A 5 2.70 -10.64 -7.79
C VAL A 5 3.24 -9.23 -7.97
N LEU A 6 3.04 -8.36 -6.98
CA LEU A 6 3.55 -6.98 -7.01
C LEU A 6 5.08 -6.95 -7.01
N ALA A 7 5.73 -7.73 -6.13
CA ALA A 7 7.19 -7.81 -6.02
C ALA A 7 7.86 -8.34 -7.29
N ALA A 8 7.17 -9.16 -8.08
CA ALA A 8 7.67 -9.64 -9.36
C ALA A 8 7.54 -8.61 -10.50
N HIS A 9 7.09 -7.37 -10.24
CA HIS A 9 7.11 -6.30 -11.24
C HIS A 9 8.52 -5.68 -11.33
N PRO A 10 9.06 -5.43 -12.55
CA PRO A 10 10.47 -5.02 -12.71
C PRO A 10 10.81 -3.72 -11.98
N ASP A 11 9.85 -2.80 -11.83
CA ASP A 11 10.07 -1.50 -11.19
C ASP A 11 9.84 -1.50 -9.67
N VAL A 12 9.36 -2.59 -9.08
CA VAL A 12 9.05 -2.67 -7.65
C VAL A 12 10.26 -3.15 -6.87
N ALA A 13 10.69 -2.38 -5.87
CA ALA A 13 11.75 -2.74 -4.94
C ALA A 13 11.19 -3.46 -3.71
N GLU A 14 10.10 -2.93 -3.17
CA GLU A 14 9.42 -3.48 -2.00
C GLU A 14 7.93 -3.17 -2.08
N CYS A 15 7.10 -4.02 -1.48
CA CYS A 15 5.68 -3.74 -1.38
C CYS A 15 5.06 -4.33 -0.12
N ALA A 16 3.88 -3.80 0.22
CA ALA A 16 2.97 -4.40 1.17
C ALA A 16 1.54 -4.28 0.66
N VAL A 17 0.68 -5.22 1.04
CA VAL A 17 -0.76 -5.16 0.80
C VAL A 17 -1.47 -5.23 2.14
N VAL A 18 -2.41 -4.32 2.36
CA VAL A 18 -3.32 -4.36 3.51
C VAL A 18 -4.74 -4.40 3.01
N GLY A 19 -5.60 -5.12 3.71
CA GLY A 19 -7.04 -5.03 3.51
C GLY A 19 -7.60 -3.85 4.30
N VAL A 20 -8.36 -3.00 3.62
CA VAL A 20 -8.98 -1.80 4.16
C VAL A 20 -10.49 -1.96 4.09
N ALA A 21 -11.21 -1.57 5.14
CA ALA A 21 -12.66 -1.63 5.18
C ALA A 21 -13.32 -0.98 3.93
N ASP A 22 -14.33 -1.64 3.39
CA ASP A 22 -15.15 -1.20 2.26
C ASP A 22 -16.61 -1.56 2.51
N GLU A 23 -17.53 -0.61 2.33
CA GLU A 23 -18.94 -0.78 2.71
C GLU A 23 -19.66 -1.88 1.92
N ILE A 24 -19.24 -2.12 0.66
CA ILE A 24 -19.90 -3.06 -0.24
C ILE A 24 -19.24 -4.43 -0.15
N LYS A 25 -17.90 -4.45 -0.08
CA LYS A 25 -17.11 -5.69 -0.15
C LYS A 25 -16.62 -6.19 1.21
N GLY A 26 -16.92 -5.46 2.29
CA GLY A 26 -16.37 -5.70 3.63
C GLY A 26 -14.92 -5.23 3.73
N GLU A 27 -14.03 -5.79 2.93
CA GLU A 27 -12.61 -5.42 2.88
C GLU A 27 -12.09 -5.45 1.43
N VAL A 28 -11.28 -4.45 1.06
CA VAL A 28 -10.60 -4.39 -0.25
C VAL A 28 -9.09 -4.24 -0.07
N PRO A 29 -8.27 -4.88 -0.92
CA PRO A 29 -6.82 -4.76 -0.81
C PRO A 29 -6.33 -3.43 -1.37
N VAL A 30 -5.44 -2.78 -0.62
CA VAL A 30 -4.70 -1.59 -0.98
C VAL A 30 -3.22 -1.91 -0.96
N GLY A 31 -2.55 -1.68 -2.10
CA GLY A 31 -1.11 -1.86 -2.22
C GLY A 31 -0.33 -0.64 -1.75
N PHE A 32 0.88 -0.87 -1.26
CA PHE A 32 1.89 0.15 -0.98
C PHE A 32 3.17 -0.31 -1.65
N VAL A 33 3.74 0.54 -2.50
CA VAL A 33 4.80 0.12 -3.42
C VAL A 33 5.94 1.12 -3.36
N VAL A 34 7.13 0.61 -3.13
CA VAL A 34 8.39 1.35 -3.26
C VAL A 34 9.00 0.97 -4.59
N THR A 35 9.30 1.96 -5.42
CA THR A 35 9.96 1.73 -6.71
C THR A 35 11.46 1.53 -6.54
N LYS A 36 12.10 0.87 -7.52
CA LYS A 36 13.56 0.78 -7.58
C LYS A 36 14.17 2.16 -7.86
N ALA A 37 15.38 2.36 -7.36
CA ALA A 37 16.14 3.58 -7.62
C ALA A 37 16.31 3.79 -9.14
N GLY A 38 16.13 5.04 -9.59
CA GLY A 38 16.29 5.42 -11.00
C GLY A 38 15.07 5.18 -11.89
N VAL A 39 13.96 4.62 -11.36
CA VAL A 39 12.69 4.55 -12.10
C VAL A 39 12.16 5.98 -12.30
N THR A 40 12.01 6.39 -13.56
CA THR A 40 11.48 7.71 -13.98
C THR A 40 10.07 7.62 -14.58
N ARG A 41 9.50 6.41 -14.65
CA ARG A 41 8.15 6.15 -15.14
C ARG A 41 7.10 6.80 -14.24
N GLY A 42 5.96 7.15 -14.81
CA GLY A 42 4.86 7.75 -14.05
C GLY A 42 4.24 6.76 -13.07
N GLU A 43 3.93 7.21 -11.85
CA GLU A 43 3.32 6.36 -10.81
C GLU A 43 2.02 5.70 -11.28
N ALA A 44 1.18 6.46 -12.01
CA ALA A 44 -0.09 5.96 -12.55
C ALA A 44 0.10 4.80 -13.55
N GLU A 45 1.17 4.84 -14.33
CA GLU A 45 1.50 3.79 -15.29
C GLU A 45 1.88 2.49 -14.56
N ILE A 46 2.77 2.59 -13.56
CA ILE A 46 3.19 1.46 -12.73
C ILE A 46 1.99 0.87 -12.00
N VAL A 47 1.14 1.70 -11.37
CA VAL A 47 -0.04 1.23 -10.64
C VAL A 47 -1.02 0.51 -11.57
N ARG A 48 -1.23 1.01 -12.79
CA ARG A 48 -2.06 0.32 -13.80
C ARG A 48 -1.53 -1.07 -14.11
N GLU A 49 -0.23 -1.20 -14.37
CA GLU A 49 0.42 -2.48 -14.66
C GLU A 49 0.31 -3.47 -13.49
N LEU A 50 0.49 -2.98 -12.26
CA LEU A 50 0.32 -3.79 -11.06
C LEU A 50 -1.11 -4.33 -10.92
N VAL A 51 -2.12 -3.49 -11.18
CA VAL A 51 -3.53 -3.89 -11.15
C VAL A 51 -3.83 -4.95 -12.22
N GLU A 52 -3.36 -4.74 -13.44
CA GLU A 52 -3.49 -5.70 -14.54
C GLU A 52 -2.83 -7.03 -14.20
N LYS A 53 -1.62 -6.99 -13.62
CA LYS A 53 -0.87 -8.19 -13.25
C LYS A 53 -1.56 -8.98 -12.14
N VAL A 54 -2.05 -8.33 -11.09
CA VAL A 54 -2.83 -8.99 -10.03
C VAL A 54 -4.09 -9.62 -10.60
N ARG A 55 -4.80 -8.90 -11.47
CA ARG A 55 -5.99 -9.44 -12.15
C ARG A 55 -5.67 -10.65 -13.02
N ALA A 56 -4.54 -10.65 -13.73
CA ALA A 56 -4.15 -11.75 -14.60
C ALA A 56 -3.69 -12.98 -13.80
N THR A 57 -2.97 -12.80 -12.70
CA THR A 57 -2.40 -13.91 -11.91
C THR A 57 -3.37 -14.49 -10.88
N ILE A 58 -4.09 -13.63 -10.14
CA ILE A 58 -5.00 -14.06 -9.06
C ILE A 58 -6.44 -14.11 -9.54
N GLY A 59 -6.78 -13.30 -10.55
CA GLY A 59 -8.14 -13.21 -11.08
C GLY A 59 -8.91 -11.98 -10.57
N PRO A 60 -10.07 -11.68 -11.17
CA PRO A 60 -10.88 -10.52 -10.81
C PRO A 60 -11.41 -10.56 -9.36
N VAL A 61 -11.52 -11.74 -8.76
CA VAL A 61 -11.94 -11.94 -7.37
C VAL A 61 -11.01 -11.26 -6.37
N ALA A 62 -9.74 -11.03 -6.74
CA ALA A 62 -8.77 -10.33 -5.91
C ALA A 62 -9.20 -8.88 -5.58
N ALA A 63 -10.08 -8.28 -6.38
CA ALA A 63 -10.60 -6.93 -6.18
C ALA A 63 -9.54 -5.82 -5.98
N PHE A 64 -8.29 -6.07 -6.38
CA PHE A 64 -7.20 -5.10 -6.30
C PHE A 64 -7.38 -4.02 -7.36
N LYS A 65 -7.40 -2.76 -6.92
CA LYS A 65 -7.73 -1.61 -7.77
C LYS A 65 -6.72 -0.48 -7.73
N THR A 66 -5.89 -0.41 -6.69
CA THR A 66 -4.95 0.70 -6.52
C THR A 66 -3.79 0.31 -5.63
N ALA A 67 -2.70 1.06 -5.78
CA ALA A 67 -1.57 1.06 -4.88
C ALA A 67 -1.08 2.50 -4.66
N ALA A 68 -0.71 2.82 -3.42
CA ALA A 68 0.04 4.02 -3.11
C ALA A 68 1.51 3.80 -3.46
N VAL A 69 2.07 4.64 -4.34
CA VAL A 69 3.52 4.71 -4.51
C VAL A 69 4.09 5.54 -3.37
N VAL A 70 5.04 4.96 -2.65
CA VAL A 70 5.57 5.50 -1.40
C VAL A 70 7.09 5.45 -1.42
N LYS A 71 7.74 6.38 -0.70
CA LYS A 71 9.20 6.46 -0.66
C LYS A 71 9.82 5.26 0.07
N ARG A 72 9.14 4.76 1.10
CA ARG A 72 9.58 3.67 1.97
C ARG A 72 8.38 3.12 2.75
N LEU A 73 8.48 1.88 3.22
CA LEU A 73 7.49 1.28 4.11
C LEU A 73 7.86 1.49 5.58
N PRO A 74 6.90 1.73 6.48
CA PRO A 74 7.17 1.86 7.90
C PRO A 74 7.56 0.49 8.48
N LYS A 75 8.71 0.41 9.14
CA LYS A 75 9.24 -0.86 9.66
C LYS A 75 9.59 -0.75 11.14
N THR A 76 9.64 -1.89 11.81
CA THR A 76 10.32 -1.99 13.09
C THR A 76 11.84 -1.88 12.89
N ARG A 77 12.59 -1.63 13.95
CA ARG A 77 14.07 -1.71 13.95
C ARG A 77 14.63 -3.07 13.51
N SER A 78 13.82 -4.12 13.54
CA SER A 78 14.16 -5.46 13.02
C SER A 78 13.73 -5.70 11.56
N GLY A 79 13.18 -4.69 10.89
CA GLY A 79 12.78 -4.74 9.48
C GLY A 79 11.35 -5.23 9.22
N LYS A 80 10.54 -5.49 10.25
CA LYS A 80 9.15 -5.93 10.06
C LYS A 80 8.26 -4.77 9.62
N ILE A 81 7.59 -4.89 8.48
CA ILE A 81 6.62 -3.90 8.00
C ILE A 81 5.42 -3.78 8.95
N LEU A 82 5.08 -2.55 9.31
CA LEU A 82 3.99 -2.20 10.24
C LEU A 82 2.62 -2.14 9.55
N ARG A 83 2.21 -3.25 8.92
CA ARG A 83 0.95 -3.36 8.15
C ARG A 83 -0.30 -2.97 8.94
N ALA A 84 -0.36 -3.32 10.23
CA ALA A 84 -1.48 -2.97 11.09
C ALA A 84 -1.64 -1.44 11.27
N THR A 85 -0.54 -0.71 11.39
CA THR A 85 -0.55 0.76 11.49
C THR A 85 -0.94 1.38 10.15
N MET A 86 -0.42 0.84 9.03
CA MET A 86 -0.82 1.28 7.69
C MET A 86 -2.31 1.08 7.41
N LYS A 87 -2.88 -0.07 7.83
CA LYS A 87 -4.33 -0.32 7.75
C LYS A 87 -5.12 0.75 8.51
N LYS A 88 -4.76 1.02 9.77
CA LYS A 88 -5.43 2.04 10.58
C LYS A 88 -5.37 3.44 9.95
N ILE A 89 -4.23 3.82 9.39
CA ILE A 89 -4.08 5.09 8.66
C ILE A 89 -5.03 5.13 7.46
N ALA A 90 -5.07 4.05 6.65
CA ALA A 90 -5.95 3.96 5.49
C ALA A 90 -7.45 3.96 5.87
N GLU A 91 -7.81 3.41 7.03
CA GLU A 91 -9.17 3.41 7.56
C GLU A 91 -9.52 4.72 8.31
N GLY A 92 -8.53 5.57 8.60
CA GLY A 92 -8.74 6.80 9.36
C GLY A 92 -9.05 6.54 10.84
N THR A 93 -8.65 5.37 11.36
CA THR A 93 -8.86 4.98 12.75
C THR A 93 -7.66 5.32 13.62
N GLU A 94 -7.89 5.48 14.93
CA GLU A 94 -6.82 5.79 15.87
C GLU A 94 -5.78 4.66 15.97
N TYR A 95 -4.51 5.05 15.95
CA TYR A 95 -3.37 4.17 16.15
C TYR A 95 -2.41 4.76 17.17
N THR A 96 -1.78 3.88 17.94
CA THR A 96 -0.67 4.25 18.80
C THR A 96 0.63 4.13 18.00
N LEU A 97 1.52 5.12 18.15
CA LEU A 97 2.84 5.07 17.54
C LEU A 97 3.60 3.84 18.07
N PRO A 98 4.00 2.88 17.21
CA PRO A 98 4.73 1.70 17.66
C PRO A 98 6.11 2.11 18.21
N ALA A 99 6.40 1.78 19.47
CA ALA A 99 7.67 2.15 20.11
C ALA A 99 8.91 1.56 19.41
N THR A 100 8.72 0.51 18.62
CA THR A 100 9.78 -0.19 17.87
C THR A 100 9.93 0.30 16.44
N ILE A 101 9.18 1.32 16.00
CA ILE A 101 9.34 1.92 14.66
C ILE A 101 10.76 2.47 14.48
N ASP A 102 11.29 2.34 13.27
CA ASP A 102 12.59 2.88 12.89
C ASP A 102 12.55 4.40 12.73
N ASP A 103 11.57 4.91 11.99
CA ASP A 103 11.36 6.33 11.72
C ASP A 103 9.84 6.67 11.73
N PRO A 104 9.36 7.41 12.74
CA PRO A 104 7.98 7.86 12.82
C PRO A 104 7.52 8.73 11.64
N ALA A 105 8.41 9.48 10.99
CA ALA A 105 8.04 10.38 9.89
C ALA A 105 7.44 9.62 8.69
N ILE A 106 7.77 8.34 8.54
CA ILE A 106 7.21 7.47 7.50
C ILE A 106 5.69 7.40 7.60
N LEU A 107 5.12 7.41 8.80
CA LEU A 107 3.66 7.34 8.97
C LEU A 107 2.96 8.59 8.40
N THR A 108 3.58 9.76 8.52
CA THR A 108 3.11 10.99 7.89
C THR A 108 3.24 10.92 6.37
N GLU A 109 4.38 10.46 5.85
CA GLU A 109 4.60 10.27 4.40
C GLU A 109 3.54 9.32 3.79
N ILE A 110 3.28 8.19 4.45
CA ILE A 110 2.24 7.23 4.06
C ILE A 110 0.86 7.88 4.07
N THR A 111 0.56 8.70 5.08
CA THR A 111 -0.71 9.42 5.18
C THR A 111 -0.91 10.37 3.99
N GLU A 112 0.12 11.12 3.61
CA GLU A 112 0.05 12.02 2.44
C GLU A 112 -0.14 11.25 1.14
N SER A 113 0.59 10.14 0.92
CA SER A 113 0.37 9.27 -0.25
C SER A 113 -1.02 8.65 -0.28
N LEU A 114 -1.63 8.35 0.87
CA LEU A 114 -2.98 7.80 0.94
C LEU A 114 -4.05 8.84 0.63
N LYS A 115 -3.84 10.11 1.03
CA LYS A 115 -4.76 11.22 0.71
C LYS A 115 -4.93 11.42 -0.80
N THR A 116 -3.87 11.26 -1.59
CA THR A 116 -3.95 11.39 -3.06
C THR A 116 -4.84 10.32 -3.69
N LEU A 117 -5.03 9.19 -3.00
CA LEU A 117 -5.92 8.10 -3.40
C LEU A 117 -7.33 8.20 -2.77
N GLY A 118 -7.60 9.25 -2.00
CA GLY A 118 -8.88 9.45 -1.32
C GLY A 118 -9.07 8.65 -0.04
N TYR A 119 -7.97 8.18 0.59
CA TYR A 119 -8.03 7.56 1.91
C TYR A 119 -7.78 8.59 3.04
N PRO A 120 -8.43 8.43 4.21
CA PRO A 120 -9.49 7.46 4.46
C PRO A 120 -10.74 7.76 3.64
N ARG A 121 -11.37 6.71 3.11
CA ARG A 121 -12.63 6.87 2.38
C ARG A 121 -13.67 7.29 3.40
N ARG A 122 -14.06 8.57 3.35
CA ARG A 122 -15.21 9.04 4.11
C ARG A 122 -16.44 8.39 3.48
N SER A 123 -17.23 7.69 4.28
CA SER A 123 -18.62 7.42 3.93
C SER A 123 -19.28 8.75 3.53
N PRO A 124 -20.06 8.78 2.43
CA PRO A 124 -20.74 10.00 1.99
C PRO A 124 -21.67 10.58 3.06
#